data_AF-A0A5C5R9S3-F1
#
_entry.id   AF-A0A5C5R9S3-F1
#
_cell.length_a   1.000
_cell.length_b   1.000
_cell.length_c   1.000
_cell.angle_alpha   90.00
_cell.angle_beta   90.00
_cell.angle_gamma   90.00
#
_symmetry.space_group_name_H-M   'P 1'
#
loop_
_entity.id
_entity.type
_entity.pdbx_description
1 polymer ?
#
loop_
_entity_poly.entity_id
_entity_poly.type
_entity_poly.pdbx_seq_one_letter_code
_entity_poly.pdbx_strand_id
1 'polypeptide(L)' 'MRTFIKTAAIASAAGISLLIAAAPAHAEPDISDYASGGIGESCAGYPVGKLALERSQGFVLTCTPDGTWQIPKGS' A
#
# COMPACT_ATOMS: atom_id res chain seq x y z
N MET A 1 -36.13 -13.09 -19.03
CA MET A 1 -36.81 -11.77 -19.03
C MET A 1 -35.76 -10.71 -18.76
N ARG A 2 -35.58 -9.77 -19.68
CA ARG A 2 -34.70 -8.60 -19.53
C ARG A 2 -35.54 -7.49 -18.91
N THR A 3 -35.14 -6.96 -17.77
CA THR A 3 -35.79 -5.78 -17.20
C THR A 3 -34.72 -4.79 -16.80
N PHE A 4 -34.42 -3.89 -17.74
CA PHE A 4 -33.69 -2.66 -17.47
C PHE A 4 -34.66 -1.72 -16.74
N ILE A 5 -34.40 -1.42 -15.47
CA ILE A 5 -35.02 -0.27 -14.80
C ILE A 5 -33.86 0.65 -14.41
N LYS A 6 -33.66 1.65 -15.27
CA LYS A 6 -32.77 2.80 -15.04
C LYS A 6 -33.63 3.92 -14.45
N THR A 7 -32.99 4.79 -13.66
CA THR A 7 -33.44 6.13 -13.18
C THR A 7 -34.45 6.14 -12.02
N ALA A 8 -34.36 6.97 -10.98
CA ALA A 8 -33.48 8.10 -10.68
C ALA A 8 -33.53 8.48 -9.17
N ALA A 9 -32.46 9.13 -8.73
CA ALA A 9 -32.41 10.25 -7.76
C ALA A 9 -33.04 10.06 -6.36
N ILE A 10 -32.17 9.76 -5.37
CA ILE A 10 -32.38 10.21 -4.00
C ILE A 10 -31.31 11.28 -3.74
N ALA A 11 -31.63 12.53 -4.07
CA ALA A 11 -30.92 13.68 -3.57
C ALA A 11 -31.33 13.86 -2.10
N SER A 12 -30.52 13.37 -1.17
CA SER A 12 -30.64 13.67 0.24
C SER A 12 -29.34 14.32 0.70
N ALA A 13 -29.28 15.63 0.50
CA ALA A 13 -28.41 16.50 1.27
C ALA A 13 -28.88 16.45 2.73
N ALA A 14 -28.20 15.67 3.56
CA ALA A 14 -28.37 15.70 5.00
C ALA A 14 -26.99 15.81 5.63
N GLY A 15 -26.75 16.96 6.26
CA GLY A 15 -25.48 17.32 6.86
C GLY A 15 -25.05 16.31 7.92
N ILE A 16 -23.78 15.96 7.85
CA ILE A 16 -23.08 15.35 8.97
C ILE A 16 -21.85 16.21 9.15
N SER A 17 -21.95 17.14 10.12
CA SER A 17 -20.78 17.74 10.74
C SER A 17 -19.95 16.58 11.27
N LEU A 18 -18.95 16.15 10.49
CA LEU A 18 -18.01 15.13 10.91
C LEU A 18 -17.18 15.77 12.03
N LEU A 19 -17.58 15.49 13.27
CA LEU A 19 -16.72 15.57 14.43
C LEU A 19 -15.45 14.82 14.04
N ILE A 20 -14.37 15.56 13.86
CA ILE A 20 -13.03 15.02 13.62
C ILE A 20 -12.62 14.39 14.95
N ALA A 21 -13.17 13.23 15.25
CA ALA A 21 -12.56 12.29 16.15
C ALA A 21 -11.26 11.90 15.46
N ALA A 22 -10.15 12.44 15.95
CA ALA A 22 -8.83 11.94 15.62
C ALA A 22 -8.76 10.49 16.10
N ALA A 23 -9.26 9.57 15.28
CA ALA A 23 -8.90 8.18 15.39
C ALA A 23 -7.37 8.16 15.23
N PRO A 24 -6.62 7.51 16.14
CA PRO A 24 -5.23 7.25 15.84
C PRO A 24 -5.26 6.43 14.56
N ALA A 25 -4.74 7.00 13.48
CA ALA A 25 -4.46 6.23 12.28
C ALA A 25 -3.42 5.20 12.71
N HIS A 26 -3.89 4.04 13.18
CA HIS A 26 -3.15 2.81 13.13
C HIS A 26 -2.88 2.62 11.64
N ALA A 27 -1.78 3.18 11.17
CA ALA A 27 -1.19 2.85 9.90
C ALA A 27 -0.71 1.40 10.03
N GLU A 28 -1.65 0.48 9.94
CA GLU A 28 -1.33 -0.88 9.53
C GLU A 28 -0.50 -0.72 8.26
N PRO A 29 0.75 -1.22 8.24
CA PRO A 29 1.61 -1.03 7.09
C PRO A 29 0.91 -1.67 5.90
N ASP A 30 0.35 -0.81 5.04
CA ASP A 30 -0.43 -1.27 3.91
C ASP A 30 0.51 -2.09 3.03
N ILE A 31 0.14 -3.34 2.79
CA ILE A 31 0.97 -4.28 2.04
C ILE A 31 1.18 -3.75 0.60
N SER A 32 0.31 -2.85 0.13
CA SER A 32 0.45 -2.15 -1.15
C SER A 32 1.62 -1.16 -1.18
N ASP A 33 2.15 -0.74 -0.03
CA ASP A 33 3.34 0.12 0.00
C ASP A 33 4.63 -0.66 -0.29
N TYR A 34 4.61 -1.99 -0.16
CA TYR A 34 5.75 -2.83 -0.51
C TYR A 34 5.86 -2.99 -2.02
N ALA A 35 7.07 -2.75 -2.55
CA ALA A 35 7.40 -3.18 -3.90
C ALA A 35 7.49 -4.72 -3.96
N SER A 36 7.64 -5.28 -5.16
CA SER A 36 7.93 -6.69 -5.35
C SER A 36 9.32 -6.85 -5.96
N GLY A 37 10.19 -7.64 -5.34
CA GLY A 37 11.59 -7.76 -5.74
C GLY A 37 12.20 -9.10 -5.37
N GLY A 38 13.39 -9.39 -5.88
CA GLY A 38 14.22 -10.52 -5.46
C GLY A 38 15.53 -10.04 -4.85
N ILE A 39 16.16 -10.84 -3.98
CA ILE A 39 17.48 -10.49 -3.41
C ILE A 39 18.49 -10.26 -4.54
N GLY A 40 19.23 -9.15 -4.46
CA GLY A 40 20.24 -8.76 -5.44
C GLY A 40 19.66 -8.19 -6.74
N GLU A 41 18.33 -8.19 -6.91
CA GLU A 41 17.70 -7.52 -8.04
C GLU A 41 17.78 -6.00 -7.85
N SER A 42 17.79 -5.26 -8.96
CA SER A 42 17.85 -3.81 -8.91
C SER A 42 16.57 -3.22 -8.31
N CYS A 43 16.75 -2.25 -7.42
CA CYS A 43 15.67 -1.40 -6.90
C CYS A 43 15.68 0.00 -7.55
N ALA A 44 16.32 0.16 -8.72
CA ALA A 44 16.35 1.42 -9.46
C ALA A 44 14.93 1.94 -9.72
N GLY A 45 14.64 3.15 -9.24
CA GLY A 45 13.29 3.75 -9.28
C GLY A 45 12.60 3.82 -7.92
N TYR A 46 13.13 3.15 -6.89
CA TYR A 46 12.67 3.25 -5.52
C TYR A 46 13.67 4.01 -4.64
N PRO A 47 13.21 4.74 -3.61
CA PRO A 47 14.10 5.41 -2.67
C PRO A 47 14.85 4.38 -1.80
N VAL A 48 16.06 4.74 -1.37
CA VAL A 48 16.82 3.95 -0.38
C VAL A 48 15.96 3.76 0.87
N GLY A 49 15.93 2.53 1.40
CA GLY A 49 15.11 2.16 2.54
C GLY A 49 13.67 1.79 2.21
N LYS A 50 13.22 1.94 0.94
CA LYS A 50 11.94 1.37 0.49
C LYS A 50 11.93 -0.13 0.79
N LEU A 51 10.76 -0.66 1.13
CA LEU A 51 10.58 -2.07 1.42
C LEU A 51 9.98 -2.80 0.21
N ALA A 52 10.35 -4.06 0.04
CA ALA A 52 9.76 -4.96 -0.94
C ALA A 52 9.43 -6.32 -0.30
N LEU A 53 8.45 -7.02 -0.85
CA LEU A 53 8.17 -8.42 -0.56
C LEU A 53 8.97 -9.30 -1.53
N GLU A 54 9.74 -10.24 -0.98
CA GLU A 54 10.45 -11.24 -1.77
C GLU A 54 9.46 -12.21 -2.39
N ARG A 55 9.53 -12.38 -3.72
CA ARG A 55 8.55 -13.14 -4.51
C ARG A 55 8.49 -14.62 -4.17
N SER A 56 9.60 -15.21 -3.71
CA SER A 56 9.77 -16.66 -3.61
C SER A 56 9.52 -17.20 -2.20
N GLN A 57 9.94 -16.46 -1.18
CA GLN A 57 10.01 -16.90 0.21
C GLN A 57 9.17 -16.01 1.13
N GLY A 58 8.65 -14.89 0.64
CA GLY A 58 7.65 -14.07 1.34
C GLY A 58 8.19 -13.27 2.53
N PHE A 59 9.50 -13.00 2.59
CA PHE A 59 10.08 -12.07 3.58
C PHE A 59 10.32 -10.68 3.00
N VAL A 60 10.63 -9.73 3.89
CA VAL A 60 10.84 -8.32 3.53
C VAL A 60 12.29 -8.07 3.11
N LEU A 61 12.44 -7.33 2.01
CA LEU A 61 13.67 -6.75 1.50
C LEU A 61 13.67 -5.24 1.70
N THR A 62 14.85 -4.64 1.71
CA THR A 62 15.06 -3.18 1.71
C THR A 62 15.96 -2.78 0.55
N CYS A 63 15.66 -1.65 -0.10
CA CYS A 63 16.50 -1.08 -1.15
C CYS A 63 17.74 -0.45 -0.52
N THR A 64 18.92 -0.99 -0.82
CA THR A 64 20.19 -0.51 -0.27
C THR A 64 20.73 0.69 -1.06
N PRO A 65 21.71 1.43 -0.51
CA PRO A 65 22.41 2.49 -1.24
C PRO A 65 23.08 2.01 -2.53
N ASP A 66 23.41 0.71 -2.63
CA ASP A 66 23.96 0.08 -3.82
C ASP A 66 22.92 -0.12 -4.95
N GLY A 67 21.66 0.27 -4.72
CA GLY A 67 20.59 0.17 -5.70
C GLY A 67 20.08 -1.27 -5.89
N THR A 68 20.22 -2.12 -4.87
CA THR A 68 19.76 -3.52 -4.89
C THR A 68 18.86 -3.84 -3.70
N TRP A 69 17.96 -4.80 -3.88
CA TRP A 69 17.16 -5.34 -2.79
C TRP A 69 17.99 -6.29 -1.93
N GLN A 70 18.01 -6.07 -0.62
CA GLN A 70 18.70 -6.96 0.33
C GLN A 70 17.85 -7.22 1.58
N ILE A 71 18.18 -8.29 2.31
CA ILE A 71 17.56 -8.58 3.62
C ILE A 71 18.03 -7.52 4.62
N PRO A 72 17.11 -6.84 5.34
CA PRO A 72 17.48 -5.92 6.41
C PRO A 72 18.30 -6.65 7.47
N LYS A 73 19.50 -6.14 7.78
CA LYS A 73 20.30 -6.66 8.91
C LYS A 73 19.77 -6.01 10.18
N GLY A 74 19.23 -6.82 11.10
CA GLY A 74 18.92 -6.37 12.45
C GLY A 74 20.23 -6.08 13.19
N SER A 75 20.36 -4.87 13.74
CA SER A 75 21.43 -4.48 14.65
C SER A 75 21.14 -4.90 16.07
#